data_AF-A0A0Q4FDM2-F1
#
_entry.id   AF-A0A0Q4FDM2-F1
#
_cell.length_a   1.000
_cell.length_b   1.000
_cell.length_c   1.000
_cell.angle_alpha   90.00
_cell.angle_beta   90.00
_cell.angle_gamma   90.00
#
_symmetry.space_group_name_H-M   'P 1'
#
loop_
_entity.id
_entity.type
_entity.pdbx_description
1 polymer ?
#
loop_
_entity_poly.entity_id
_entity_poly.type
_entity_poly.pdbx_seq_one_letter_code
_entity_poly.pdbx_strand_id
1 'polypeptide(L)' 'MPVQPPSIHVRAVITWIAIFPLVSLGFLAIAPFSGDWHPVLRALVLTLVVVPLAVYLVVPQLMRAHGAIQRRRPRR' A
#
# COMPACT_ATOMS: atom_id res chain seq x y z
N MET A 1 31.44 12.59 3.20
CA MET A 1 31.38 11.19 3.70
C MET A 1 30.43 10.42 2.79
N PRO A 2 30.81 9.29 2.19
CA PRO A 2 29.90 8.52 1.36
C PRO A 2 28.79 7.93 2.24
N VAL A 3 27.54 8.29 1.94
CA VAL A 3 26.36 7.73 2.61
C VAL A 3 26.28 6.26 2.23
N GLN A 4 26.62 5.38 3.18
CA GLN A 4 26.53 3.93 2.96
C GLN A 4 25.09 3.59 2.56
N PRO A 5 24.87 2.90 1.43
CA PRO A 5 23.52 2.54 1.03
C PRO A 5 22.88 1.71 2.15
N PRO A 6 21.63 2.02 2.54
CA PRO A 6 20.97 1.32 3.63
C PRO A 6 20.96 -0.18 3.37
N SER A 7 21.18 -0.95 4.45
CA SER A 7 21.21 -2.42 4.43
C SER A 7 20.06 -3.00 3.60
N ILE A 8 20.35 -4.05 2.83
CA ILE A 8 19.36 -4.74 1.97
C ILE A 8 18.11 -5.11 2.78
N HIS A 9 18.28 -5.48 4.05
CA HIS A 9 17.19 -5.77 4.99
C HIS A 9 16.30 -4.57 5.25
N VAL A 10 16.87 -3.38 5.43
CA VAL A 10 16.12 -2.13 5.64
C VAL A 10 15.30 -1.80 4.39
N ARG A 11 15.92 -1.88 3.20
CA ARG A 11 15.21 -1.70 1.92
C ARG A 11 14.10 -2.72 1.71
N ALA A 12 14.36 -3.99 2.04
CA ALA A 12 13.38 -5.07 1.96
C ALA A 12 12.19 -4.81 2.88
N VAL A 13 12.44 -4.44 4.14
CA VAL A 13 11.38 -4.14 5.12
C VAL A 13 10.55 -2.93 4.69
N ILE A 14 11.19 -1.84 4.23
CA ILE A 14 10.46 -0.66 3.75
C ILE A 14 9.56 -1.02 2.55
N THR A 15 10.08 -1.79 1.60
CA THR A 15 9.32 -2.21 0.41
C THR A 15 8.19 -3.17 0.77
N TRP A 16 8.45 -4.10 1.69
CA TRP A 16 7.46 -5.04 2.19
C TRP A 16 6.33 -4.30 2.93
N ILE A 17 6.64 -3.35 3.81
CA ILE A 17 5.65 -2.51 4.51
C ILE A 17 4.87 -1.62 3.53
N ALA A 18 5.45 -1.23 2.40
CA ALA A 18 4.71 -0.46 1.39
C ALA A 18 3.72 -1.33 0.60
N ILE A 19 4.14 -2.53 0.19
CA ILE A 19 3.36 -3.39 -0.71
C ILE A 19 2.34 -4.24 0.07
N PHE A 20 2.75 -4.89 1.16
CA PHE A 20 1.92 -5.83 1.90
C PHE A 20 0.56 -5.23 2.33
N PRO A 21 0.50 -4.12 3.09
CA PRO A 21 -0.78 -3.58 3.53
C PRO A 21 -1.64 -3.07 2.36
N LEU A 22 -1.02 -2.60 1.28
CA LEU A 22 -1.74 -2.19 0.07
C LEU A 22 -2.44 -3.38 -0.59
N VAL A 23 -1.74 -4.50 -0.72
CA VAL A 23 -2.30 -5.76 -1.25
C VAL A 23 -3.34 -6.34 -0.31
N SER A 24 -3.08 -6.37 1.00
CA SER A 24 -4.01 -6.90 2.01
C SER A 24 -5.33 -6.14 2.03
N LEU A 25 -5.30 -4.80 1.98
CA LEU A 25 -6.52 -3.99 1.89
C LEU A 25 -7.30 -4.27 0.61
N GLY A 26 -6.60 -4.41 -0.51
CA GLY A 26 -7.21 -4.78 -1.78
C GLY A 26 -7.91 -6.14 -1.74
N PHE A 27 -7.28 -7.11 -1.08
CA PHE A 27 -7.85 -8.43 -0.87
C PHE A 27 -9.08 -8.40 0.05
N LEU A 28 -9.02 -7.61 1.14
CA LEU A 28 -10.14 -7.45 2.07
C LEU A 28 -11.36 -6.79 1.40
N ALA A 29 -11.12 -5.83 0.50
CA ALA A 29 -12.18 -5.15 -0.24
C ALA A 29 -12.88 -6.06 -1.25
N ILE A 30 -12.14 -6.98 -1.91
CA ILE A 30 -12.76 -7.90 -2.87
C ILE A 30 -13.39 -9.12 -2.20
N ALA A 31 -12.92 -9.51 -1.02
CA ALA A 31 -13.36 -10.69 -0.29
C ALA A 31 -14.89 -10.88 -0.23
N PRO A 32 -15.72 -9.87 0.12
CA PRO A 32 -17.17 -10.05 0.19
C PRO A 32 -17.85 -10.26 -1.17
N PHE A 33 -17.23 -9.86 -2.28
CA PHE A 33 -17.85 -9.93 -3.62
C PHE A 33 -17.46 -11.15 -4.44
N SER A 34 -16.47 -11.93 -3.98
CA SER A 34 -15.77 -12.91 -4.81
C SER A 34 -15.77 -14.34 -4.27
N GLY A 35 -16.65 -14.62 -3.28
CA GLY A 35 -16.76 -15.93 -2.61
C GLY A 35 -16.75 -17.13 -3.57
N ASP A 36 -17.56 -17.06 -4.64
CA ASP A 36 -17.78 -18.19 -5.57
C ASP A 36 -17.01 -18.05 -6.91
N TRP A 37 -16.08 -17.09 -7.01
CA TRP A 37 -15.42 -16.79 -8.28
C TRP A 37 -14.22 -17.69 -8.56
N HIS A 38 -14.02 -18.01 -9.84
CA HIS A 38 -12.79 -18.67 -10.30
C HIS A 38 -11.55 -17.81 -9.93
N PRO A 39 -10.45 -18.41 -9.44
CA PRO A 39 -9.29 -17.66 -8.91
C PRO A 39 -8.70 -16.63 -9.87
N VAL A 40 -8.67 -16.95 -11.17
CA VAL A 40 -8.16 -16.05 -12.22
C VAL A 40 -9.06 -14.83 -12.41
N LEU A 41 -10.38 -15.02 -12.40
CA LEU A 41 -11.35 -13.92 -12.51
C LEU A 41 -11.25 -13.00 -11.28
N ARG A 42 -11.08 -13.61 -10.11
CA ARG A 42 -10.86 -12.91 -8.85
C ARG A 42 -9.60 -12.06 -8.89
N ALA A 43 -8.49 -12.58 -9.42
CA ALA A 43 -7.26 -11.83 -9.60
C ALA A 43 -7.40 -10.68 -10.60
N LEU A 44 -8.09 -10.90 -11.72
CA LEU A 44 -8.36 -9.87 -12.74
C LEU A 44 -9.18 -8.71 -12.16
N VAL A 45 -10.29 -9.00 -11.50
CA VAL A 45 -11.13 -7.97 -10.90
C VAL A 45 -10.40 -7.32 -9.72
N LEU A 46 -9.62 -8.07 -8.95
CA LEU A 46 -8.79 -7.53 -7.89
C LEU A 46 -7.82 -6.50 -8.45
N THR A 47 -7.06 -6.76 -9.50
CA THR A 47 -6.16 -5.75 -10.07
C THR A 47 -6.92 -4.55 -10.64
N LEU A 48 -8.04 -4.79 -11.32
CA LEU A 48 -8.87 -3.74 -11.94
C LEU A 48 -9.53 -2.82 -10.91
N VAL A 49 -9.83 -3.32 -9.71
CA VAL A 49 -10.42 -2.55 -8.60
C VAL A 49 -9.34 -1.96 -7.70
N VAL A 50 -8.36 -2.77 -7.29
CA VAL A 50 -7.31 -2.39 -6.34
C VAL A 50 -6.43 -1.27 -6.89
N VAL A 51 -6.05 -1.33 -8.18
CA VAL A 51 -5.22 -0.27 -8.78
C VAL A 51 -5.89 1.10 -8.69
N PRO A 52 -7.12 1.31 -9.19
CA PRO A 52 -7.77 2.61 -9.07
C PRO A 52 -8.09 2.98 -7.62
N LEU A 53 -8.52 2.05 -6.76
CA LEU A 53 -8.73 2.34 -5.33
C LEU A 53 -7.44 2.80 -4.64
N ALA A 54 -6.33 2.12 -4.92
CA ALA A 54 -5.02 2.47 -4.40
C ALA A 54 -4.62 3.88 -4.86
N VAL A 55 -4.75 4.18 -6.15
CA VAL A 55 -4.35 5.47 -6.72
C VAL A 55 -5.28 6.61 -6.29
N TYR A 56 -6.59 6.41 -6.27
CA TYR A 56 -7.56 7.48 -6.02
C TYR A 56 -7.93 7.67 -4.55
N LEU A 57 -7.84 6.63 -3.72
CA LEU A 57 -8.18 6.74 -2.29
C LEU A 57 -6.93 6.59 -1.41
N VAL A 58 -6.14 5.54 -1.61
CA VAL A 58 -5.02 5.23 -0.69
C VAL A 58 -3.87 6.22 -0.82
N VAL A 59 -3.40 6.51 -2.03
CA VAL A 59 -2.33 7.51 -2.28
C VAL A 59 -2.67 8.88 -1.67
N PRO A 60 -3.87 9.47 -1.90
CA PRO A 60 -4.21 10.74 -1.28
C PRO A 60 -4.44 10.63 0.23
N GLN A 61 -4.95 9.50 0.75
CA GLN A 61 -5.04 9.27 2.20
C GLN A 61 -3.64 9.20 2.84
N LEU A 62 -2.68 8.57 2.17
CA LEU A 62 -1.29 8.45 2.61
C LEU A 62 -0.59 9.80 2.56
N MET A 63 -0.77 10.58 1.49
CA MET A 63 -0.29 11.97 1.40
C MET A 63 -0.88 12.85 2.51
N ARG A 64 -2.18 12.71 2.81
CA ARG A 64 -2.83 13.40 3.94
C ARG A 64 -2.25 12.97 5.28
N ALA A 65 -2.05 11.68 5.50
CA ALA A 65 -1.46 11.14 6.72
C ALA A 65 -0.01 11.61 6.91
N HIS A 66 0.81 11.58 5.85
CA HIS A 66 2.16 12.13 5.86
C HIS A 66 2.15 13.63 6.17
N GLY A 67 1.28 14.42 5.54
CA GLY A 67 1.13 15.85 5.84
C GLY A 67 0.71 16.12 7.30
N ALA A 68 -0.17 15.28 7.85
CA ALA A 68 -0.60 15.37 9.25
C ALA A 68 0.52 14.99 10.24
N ILE A 69 1.31 13.95 9.92
CA ILE A 69 2.47 13.53 10.70
C ILE A 69 3.59 14.58 10.62
N GLN A 70 3.82 15.19 9.46
CA GLN A 70 4.80 16.25 9.28
C GLN A 70 4.42 17.51 10.06
N ARG A 71 3.13 17.86 10.09
CA ARG A 71 2.60 18.96 10.94
C ARG A 71 2.73 18.67 12.43
N ARG A 72 2.73 17.39 12.83
CA ARG A 72 2.94 16.95 14.22
C ARG A 72 4.41 16.81 14.60
N ARG A 73 5.36 16.94 13.67
CA ARG A 73 6.78 17.03 14.02
C ARG A 73 7.03 18.44 14.57
N PRO A 74 7.22 18.63 15.88
CA PRO A 74 7.74 19.90 16.37
C PRO A 74 9.12 20.04 15.74
N ARG A 75 9.42 21.20 15.14
CA ARG A 75 10.80 21.57 14.82
C ARG A 75 11.60 21.38 16.12
N ARG A 76 12.44 20.35 16.16
CA ARG A 76 13.43 20.15 17.19
C ARG A 76 14.79 20.46 16.59
#